data_AF-A0A2N4YPJ6-F1
#
_entry.id   AF-A0A2N4YPJ6-F1
#
_cell.length_a   1.000
_cell.length_b   1.000
_cell.length_c   1.000
_cell.angle_alpha   90.00
_cell.angle_beta   90.00
_cell.angle_gamma   90.00
#
_symmetry.space_group_name_H-M   'P 1'
#
loop_
_entity.id
_entity.type
_entity.pdbx_description
1 polymer ?
#
loop_
_entity_poly.entity_id
_entity_poly.type
_entity_poly.pdbx_seq_one_letter_code
_entity_poly.pdbx_strand_id
1 'polypeptide(L)'
;MGTTTMGVKLDDATRERIKSAASRIDRTPHWLIKQAIFNYLEKLENDETLPELPALLNGAANESDEAGSPAEEPYQPFLEFAEQILPQSVSRAAITAAWRRPETDAVPMLLEQARLPQSLGEQAHKLAYQLAEKLRNQKTASGRAGMVQSLLPG
;
A
#
# COMPACT_ATOMS: atom_id res chain seq x y z
N MET A 1 6.43 -3.19 12.44
CA MET A 1 6.32 -4.31 11.48
C MET A 1 5.91 -5.55 12.26
N GLY A 2 4.61 -5.80 12.41
CA GLY A 2 4.13 -6.97 13.15
C GLY A 2 4.38 -8.24 12.32
N THR A 3 5.29 -9.10 12.76
CA THR A 3 5.45 -10.44 12.19
C THR A 3 4.29 -11.29 12.70
N THR A 4 3.21 -11.41 11.93
CA THR A 4 2.14 -12.36 12.25
C THR A 4 2.68 -13.77 12.01
N THR A 5 3.03 -14.48 13.10
CA THR A 5 3.51 -15.86 13.03
C THR A 5 2.31 -16.79 12.83
N MET A 6 2.09 -17.25 11.61
CA MET A 6 1.11 -18.28 11.31
C MET A 6 1.69 -19.65 11.69
N GLY A 7 1.16 -20.27 12.75
CA GLY A 7 1.62 -21.57 13.24
C GLY A 7 1.08 -22.71 12.39
N VAL A 8 1.97 -23.44 11.70
CA VAL A 8 1.61 -24.66 10.95
C VAL A 8 1.91 -25.87 11.83
N LYS A 9 0.88 -26.70 12.13
CA LYS A 9 1.07 -27.97 12.84
C LYS A 9 1.50 -29.04 11.83
N LEU A 10 2.73 -29.52 11.97
CA LEU A 10 3.28 -30.62 11.20
C LEU A 10 3.48 -31.80 12.14
N ASP A 11 3.09 -32.99 11.72
CA ASP A 11 3.41 -34.25 12.36
C ASP A 11 4.93 -34.56 12.23
N ASP A 12 5.44 -35.41 13.12
CA ASP A 12 6.86 -35.72 13.20
C ASP A 12 7.41 -36.39 11.92
N ALA A 13 6.57 -37.18 11.23
CA ALA A 13 6.96 -37.83 9.98
C ALA A 13 7.16 -36.81 8.84
N THR A 14 6.26 -35.83 8.72
CA THR A 14 6.39 -34.74 7.72
C THR A 14 7.58 -33.84 8.04
N ARG A 15 7.83 -33.56 9.33
CA ARG A 15 8.99 -32.77 9.76
C ARG A 15 10.32 -33.40 9.33
N GLU A 16 10.49 -34.70 9.53
CA GLU A 16 11.72 -35.41 9.12
C GLU A 16 11.87 -35.48 7.59
N ARG A 17 10.78 -35.63 6.83
CA ARG A 17 10.83 -35.55 5.35
C ARG A 17 11.30 -34.18 4.87
N ILE A 18 10.77 -33.09 5.43
CA ILE A 18 11.19 -31.72 5.08
C ILE A 18 12.66 -31.51 5.45
N LYS A 19 13.10 -32.02 6.60
CA LYS A 19 14.48 -31.90 7.05
C LYS A 19 15.46 -32.62 6.12
N SER A 20 15.12 -33.84 5.70
CA SER A 20 15.90 -34.59 4.71
C SER A 20 15.96 -33.85 3.36
N ALA A 21 14.81 -33.38 2.85
CA ALA A 21 14.76 -32.63 1.60
C ALA A 21 15.58 -31.33 1.64
N ALA A 22 15.51 -30.59 2.75
CA ALA A 22 16.26 -29.35 2.93
C ALA A 22 17.78 -29.61 3.01
N SER A 23 18.18 -30.71 3.67
CA SER A 23 19.60 -31.10 3.76
C SER A 23 20.20 -31.46 2.40
N ARG A 24 19.41 -32.05 1.48
CA ARG A 24 19.86 -32.40 0.11
C ARG A 24 20.15 -31.19 -0.76
N ILE A 25 19.60 -30.02 -0.43
CA ILE A 25 19.78 -28.78 -1.17
C ILE A 25 20.58 -27.74 -0.38
N ASP A 26 21.26 -28.16 0.70
CA ASP A 26 22.05 -27.31 1.61
C ASP A 26 21.28 -26.09 2.15
N ARG A 27 20.03 -26.30 2.56
CA ARG A 27 19.17 -25.25 3.12
C ARG A 27 18.51 -25.70 4.42
N THR A 28 17.97 -24.73 5.16
CA THR A 28 17.26 -25.01 6.41
C THR A 28 15.81 -25.44 6.14
N PRO A 29 15.21 -26.31 6.99
CA PRO A 29 13.81 -26.72 6.83
C PRO A 29 12.84 -25.53 6.77
N HIS A 30 13.10 -24.50 7.58
CA HIS A 30 12.28 -23.28 7.59
C HIS A 30 12.39 -22.49 6.28
N TRP A 31 13.59 -22.39 5.70
CA TRP A 31 13.78 -21.76 4.38
C TRP A 31 13.01 -22.54 3.30
N LEU A 32 13.07 -23.87 3.32
CA LEU A 32 12.39 -24.72 2.34
C LEU A 32 10.86 -24.57 2.42
N ILE A 33 10.28 -24.57 3.63
CA ILE A 33 8.84 -24.35 3.83
C ILE A 33 8.42 -22.99 3.28
N LYS A 34 9.18 -21.94 3.62
CA LYS A 34 8.89 -20.58 3.17
C LYS A 34 8.97 -20.47 1.64
N GLN A 35 10.02 -21.05 1.04
CA GLN A 35 10.23 -21.01 -0.41
C GLN A 35 9.16 -21.80 -1.17
N ALA A 36 8.74 -22.97 -0.65
CA ALA A 36 7.68 -23.77 -1.24
C ALA A 36 6.35 -23.03 -1.25
N ILE A 37 6.01 -22.33 -0.16
CA ILE A 37 4.79 -21.52 -0.08
C ILE A 37 4.82 -20.39 -1.11
N PHE A 38 5.91 -19.63 -1.21
CA PHE A 38 6.02 -18.53 -2.17
C PHE A 38 5.93 -19.01 -3.62
N ASN A 39 6.65 -20.08 -3.97
CA ASN A 39 6.63 -20.61 -5.34
C ASN A 39 5.26 -21.18 -5.71
N TYR A 40 4.57 -21.81 -4.76
CA TYR A 40 3.22 -22.32 -4.98
C TYR A 40 2.22 -21.18 -5.20
N LEU A 41 2.31 -20.10 -4.42
CA LEU A 41 1.45 -18.92 -4.58
C LEU A 41 1.70 -18.25 -5.94
N GLU A 42 2.97 -18.08 -6.31
CA GLU A 42 3.38 -17.50 -7.60
C GLU A 42 2.85 -18.32 -8.79
N LYS A 43 2.81 -19.65 -8.68
CA LYS A 43 2.24 -20.52 -9.74
C LYS A 43 0.72 -20.37 -9.86
N LEU A 44 0.01 -20.24 -8.74
CA LEU A 44 -1.42 -19.98 -8.74
C LEU A 44 -1.74 -18.59 -9.32
N GLU A 45 -0.94 -17.57 -9.01
CA GLU A 45 -1.12 -16.22 -9.54
C GLU A 45 -0.90 -16.14 -11.06
N ASN A 46 -0.13 -17.08 -11.63
CA ASN A 46 0.15 -17.14 -13.06
C ASN A 46 -0.84 -18.04 -13.84
N ASP A 47 -1.96 -18.46 -13.23
CA ASP A 47 -2.98 -19.36 -13.82
C ASP A 47 -2.40 -20.66 -14.42
N GLU A 48 -1.26 -21.13 -13.88
CA GLU A 48 -0.70 -22.42 -14.28
C GLU A 48 -1.52 -23.53 -13.61
N THR A 49 -2.39 -24.20 -14.38
CA THR A 49 -3.21 -25.29 -13.88
C THR A 49 -2.31 -26.40 -13.34
N LEU A 50 -2.33 -26.56 -12.01
CA LEU A 50 -1.58 -27.60 -11.33
C LEU A 50 -2.19 -28.97 -11.68
N PRO A 51 -1.43 -29.89 -12.31
CA PRO A 51 -1.78 -31.29 -12.27
C PRO A 51 -1.44 -31.81 -10.87
N GLU A 52 -2.32 -32.66 -10.32
CA GLU A 52 -2.13 -33.43 -9.09
C GLU A 52 -2.56 -32.76 -7.75
N LEU A 53 -3.87 -32.58 -7.58
CA LEU A 53 -4.53 -32.94 -6.31
C LEU A 53 -5.28 -34.27 -6.51
N PRO A 54 -4.61 -35.45 -6.45
CA PRO A 54 -5.33 -36.70 -6.43
C PRO A 54 -6.01 -36.87 -5.06
N ALA A 55 -7.34 -36.98 -5.11
CA ALA A 55 -8.16 -37.76 -4.17
C ALA A 55 -8.35 -37.25 -2.72
N LEU A 56 -8.68 -35.97 -2.50
CA LEU A 56 -9.45 -35.57 -1.30
C LEU A 56 -10.96 -35.37 -1.55
N LEU A 57 -11.41 -35.57 -2.79
CA LEU A 57 -12.85 -35.62 -3.14
C LEU A 57 -13.41 -37.06 -3.24
N ASN A 58 -12.58 -38.10 -3.11
CA ASN A 58 -13.02 -39.50 -3.24
C ASN A 58 -13.82 -40.04 -2.03
N GLY A 59 -14.26 -39.17 -1.11
CA GLY A 59 -15.08 -39.53 0.05
C GLY A 59 -16.59 -39.53 -0.20
N ALA A 60 -17.07 -39.02 -1.33
CA ALA A 60 -18.48 -39.06 -1.70
C ALA A 60 -18.72 -40.06 -2.84
N ALA A 61 -18.23 -41.29 -2.66
CA ALA A 61 -18.73 -42.43 -3.41
C ALA A 61 -20.18 -42.72 -2.95
N ASN A 62 -21.15 -41.98 -3.50
CA ASN A 62 -22.50 -42.48 -3.61
C ASN A 62 -23.24 -41.77 -4.76
N GLU A 63 -23.45 -42.56 -5.81
CA GLU A 63 -24.58 -42.54 -6.75
C GLU A 63 -24.99 -41.19 -7.34
N SER A 64 -24.57 -40.92 -8.57
CA SER A 64 -25.42 -41.15 -9.75
C SER A 64 -24.82 -40.47 -10.98
N ASP A 65 -24.79 -41.23 -12.06
CA ASP A 65 -24.49 -40.81 -13.42
C ASP A 65 -25.63 -39.89 -13.91
N GLU A 66 -25.47 -38.57 -13.77
CA GLU A 66 -26.24 -37.60 -14.54
C GLU A 66 -25.31 -36.48 -15.03
N ALA A 67 -25.40 -36.20 -16.33
CA ALA A 67 -24.69 -35.14 -17.01
C ALA A 67 -24.79 -33.83 -16.22
N GLY A 68 -23.66 -33.41 -15.65
CA GLY A 68 -23.55 -32.18 -14.87
C GLY A 68 -23.89 -30.97 -15.74
N SER A 69 -25.13 -30.50 -15.62
CA SER A 69 -25.49 -29.10 -15.81
C SER A 69 -24.44 -28.24 -15.10
N PRO A 70 -24.02 -27.06 -15.61
CA PRO A 70 -23.08 -26.21 -14.90
C PRO A 70 -23.67 -25.97 -13.52
N ALA A 71 -23.04 -26.54 -12.49
CA ALA A 71 -23.47 -26.34 -11.12
C ALA A 71 -23.52 -24.83 -10.91
N GLU A 72 -24.70 -24.30 -10.57
CA GLU A 72 -24.82 -22.91 -10.14
C GLU A 72 -23.89 -22.74 -8.94
N GLU A 73 -22.69 -22.20 -9.19
CA GLU A 73 -21.80 -21.76 -8.12
C GLU A 73 -22.63 -20.83 -7.24
N PRO A 74 -22.74 -21.10 -5.93
CA PRO A 74 -23.60 -20.31 -5.07
C PRO A 74 -23.16 -18.85 -5.18
N TYR A 75 -24.04 -17.99 -5.70
CA TYR A 75 -23.74 -16.56 -5.90
C TYR A 75 -23.24 -15.98 -4.57
N GLN A 76 -21.96 -15.60 -4.52
CA GLN A 76 -21.36 -14.99 -3.35
C GLN A 76 -21.30 -13.48 -3.58
N PRO A 77 -22.19 -12.69 -2.93
CA PRO A 77 -22.14 -11.25 -3.04
C PRO A 77 -20.78 -10.72 -2.58
N PHE A 78 -20.25 -9.71 -3.28
CA PHE A 78 -19.01 -9.00 -2.94
C PHE A 78 -17.68 -9.75 -3.14
N LEU A 79 -17.66 -11.01 -3.64
CA LEU A 79 -16.38 -11.68 -3.98
C LEU A 79 -15.60 -10.92 -5.05
N GLU A 80 -16.26 -10.59 -6.17
CA GLU A 80 -15.68 -9.81 -7.28
C GLU A 80 -15.13 -8.44 -6.80
N PHE A 81 -15.74 -7.86 -5.76
CA PHE A 81 -15.26 -6.62 -5.15
C PHE A 81 -14.03 -6.84 -4.25
N ALA A 82 -13.99 -7.95 -3.50
CA ALA A 82 -12.90 -8.29 -2.59
C ALA A 82 -11.61 -8.68 -3.32
N GLU A 83 -11.72 -9.31 -4.49
CA GLU A 83 -10.59 -9.72 -5.34
C GLU A 83 -9.77 -8.53 -5.84
N GLN A 84 -10.38 -7.35 -5.98
CA GLN A 84 -9.70 -6.14 -6.44
C GLN A 84 -8.86 -5.45 -5.35
N ILE A 85 -8.86 -5.96 -4.11
CA ILE A 85 -8.14 -5.36 -2.99
C ILE A 85 -6.69 -5.87 -3.00
N LEU A 86 -5.83 -5.21 -3.79
CA LEU A 86 -4.38 -5.48 -3.71
C LEU A 86 -3.86 -5.20 -2.29
N PRO A 87 -2.92 -6.02 -1.78
CA PRO A 87 -2.29 -5.77 -0.49
C PRO A 87 -1.55 -4.42 -0.53
N GLN A 88 -1.92 -3.52 0.37
CA GLN A 88 -1.29 -2.20 0.43
C GLN A 88 0.10 -2.29 1.07
N SER A 89 1.08 -1.61 0.45
CA SER A 89 2.38 -1.39 1.09
C SER A 89 2.24 -0.52 2.34
N VAL A 90 3.23 -0.56 3.23
CA VAL A 90 3.23 0.22 4.48
C VAL A 90 3.06 1.72 4.22
N SER A 91 3.74 2.27 3.20
CA SER A 91 3.60 3.68 2.83
C SER A 91 2.20 4.02 2.30
N ARG A 92 1.60 3.14 1.51
CA ARG A 92 0.22 3.33 1.00
C ARG A 92 -0.80 3.27 2.13
N ALA A 93 -0.65 2.33 3.05
CA ALA A 93 -1.48 2.24 4.25
C ALA A 93 -1.36 3.51 5.12
N ALA A 94 -0.14 4.06 5.28
CA ALA A 94 0.06 5.30 6.02
C ALA A 94 -0.60 6.52 5.36
N ILE A 95 -0.57 6.61 4.01
CA ILE A 95 -1.28 7.64 3.25
C ILE A 95 -2.78 7.50 3.44
N THR A 96 -3.32 6.29 3.27
CA THR A 96 -4.76 6.01 3.46
C THR A 96 -5.20 6.38 4.88
N ALA A 97 -4.41 6.02 5.90
CA ALA A 97 -4.68 6.37 7.29
C ALA A 97 -4.64 7.89 7.57
N ALA A 98 -3.96 8.67 6.73
CA ALA A 98 -3.86 10.12 6.88
C ALA A 98 -4.93 10.91 6.09
N TRP A 99 -5.75 10.27 5.23
CA TRP A 99 -6.66 10.97 4.30
C TRP A 99 -7.54 12.01 4.99
N ARG A 100 -8.18 11.64 6.11
CA ARG A 100 -9.12 12.51 6.84
C ARG A 100 -8.69 12.73 8.28
N ARG A 101 -7.37 12.90 8.49
CA ARG A 101 -6.85 13.24 9.81
C ARG A 101 -7.37 14.61 10.25
N PRO A 102 -7.87 14.77 11.49
CA PRO A 102 -8.27 16.07 12.01
C PRO A 102 -7.14 17.11 11.92
N GLU A 103 -7.48 18.36 11.61
CA GLU A 103 -6.49 19.44 11.53
C GLU A 103 -5.78 19.69 12.86
N THR A 104 -6.50 19.48 13.98
CA THR A 104 -5.94 19.57 15.34
C THR A 104 -4.77 18.62 15.56
N ASP A 105 -4.71 17.51 14.80
CA ASP A 105 -3.67 16.51 14.93
C ASP A 105 -2.63 16.65 13.80
N ALA A 106 -3.08 17.01 12.59
CA ALA A 106 -2.21 17.17 11.43
C ALA A 106 -1.32 18.43 11.51
N VAL A 107 -1.87 19.57 11.93
CA VAL A 107 -1.14 20.85 11.93
C VAL A 107 0.03 20.86 12.93
N PRO A 108 -0.13 20.44 14.20
CA PRO A 108 1.01 20.40 15.13
C PRO A 108 2.13 19.47 14.68
N MET A 109 1.79 18.34 14.05
CA MET A 109 2.78 17.41 13.50
C MET A 109 3.66 18.06 12.42
N LEU A 110 3.09 18.95 11.61
CA LEU A 110 3.79 19.67 10.56
C LEU A 110 4.49 20.94 11.06
N LEU A 111 3.94 21.61 12.07
CA LEU A 111 4.43 22.89 12.56
C LEU A 111 5.87 22.82 13.05
N GLU A 112 6.21 21.76 13.79
CA GLU A 112 7.58 21.58 14.29
C GLU A 112 8.58 21.24 13.18
N GLN A 113 8.13 20.55 12.12
CA GLN A 113 8.98 20.25 10.96
C GLN A 113 9.18 21.47 10.06
N ALA A 114 8.18 22.35 9.99
CA ALA A 114 8.20 23.56 9.17
C ALA A 114 8.83 24.78 9.89
N ARG A 115 9.07 24.68 11.21
CA ARG A 115 9.63 25.78 12.00
C ARG A 115 11.08 26.05 11.60
N LEU A 116 11.31 27.25 11.08
CA LEU A 116 12.64 27.74 10.74
C LEU A 116 13.38 28.22 12.00
N PRO A 117 14.71 28.04 12.09
CA PRO A 117 15.53 28.73 13.08
C PRO A 117 15.37 30.25 12.98
N GLN A 118 15.42 30.97 14.10
CA GLN A 118 15.12 32.42 14.14
C GLN A 118 15.93 33.24 13.12
N SER A 119 17.24 32.99 13.04
CA SER A 119 18.13 33.68 12.10
C SER A 119 17.77 33.44 10.64
N LEU A 120 17.32 32.22 10.29
CA LEU A 120 16.88 31.86 8.95
C LEU A 120 15.48 32.43 8.67
N GLY A 121 14.60 32.45 9.67
CA GLY A 121 13.27 33.05 9.57
C GLY A 121 13.33 34.55 9.26
N GLU A 122 14.21 35.30 9.93
CA GLU A 122 14.43 36.72 9.64
C GLU A 122 14.96 36.96 8.23
N GLN A 123 15.91 36.13 7.77
CA GLN A 123 16.45 36.23 6.41
C GLN A 123 15.39 35.90 5.36
N ALA A 124 14.62 34.82 5.57
CA ALA A 124 13.51 34.44 4.70
C ALA A 124 12.47 35.56 4.62
N HIS A 125 12.13 36.19 5.75
CA HIS A 125 11.22 37.33 5.80
C HIS A 125 11.76 38.53 5.02
N LYS A 126 13.03 38.93 5.25
CA LYS A 126 13.66 40.04 4.51
C LYS A 126 13.64 39.80 3.00
N LEU A 127 13.99 38.59 2.56
CA LEU A 127 13.99 38.22 1.15
C LEU A 127 12.57 38.23 0.57
N ALA A 128 11.61 37.60 1.24
CA ALA A 128 10.22 37.57 0.81
C ALA A 128 9.63 38.99 0.70
N TYR A 129 9.93 39.87 1.67
CA TYR A 129 9.51 41.26 1.66
C TYR A 129 10.08 42.01 0.45
N GLN A 130 11.38 41.89 0.19
CA GLN A 130 12.02 42.52 -0.97
C GLN A 130 11.43 42.04 -2.30
N LEU A 131 11.12 40.75 -2.43
CA LEU A 131 10.49 40.20 -3.63
C LEU A 131 9.07 40.73 -3.81
N ALA A 132 8.27 40.74 -2.74
CA ALA A 132 6.90 41.25 -2.76
C ALA A 132 6.85 42.76 -3.09
N GLU A 133 7.77 43.55 -2.53
CA GLU A 133 7.89 44.98 -2.78
C GLU A 133 8.20 45.26 -4.26
N LYS A 134 9.20 44.56 -4.82
CA LYS A 134 9.56 44.70 -6.23
C LYS A 134 8.38 44.33 -7.15
N LEU A 135 7.67 43.23 -6.85
CA LEU A 135 6.50 42.82 -7.63
C LEU A 135 5.33 43.82 -7.55
N ARG A 136 5.10 44.40 -6.36
CA ARG A 136 4.05 45.41 -6.15
C ARG A 136 4.34 46.69 -6.94
N ASN A 137 5.59 47.16 -6.85
CA ASN A 137 6.04 48.41 -7.47
C ASN A 137 6.15 48.29 -9.00
N GLN A 138 6.40 47.08 -9.51
CA GLN A 138 6.39 46.80 -10.94
C GLN A 138 5.00 47.05 -11.58
N LYS A 139 3.90 46.72 -10.88
CA LYS A 139 2.53 46.94 -11.39
C LYS A 139 2.02 48.37 -11.22
N THR A 140 2.54 49.13 -10.25
CA THR A 140 2.15 50.54 -10.05
C THR A 140 2.67 51.45 -11.18
N ALA A 141 3.72 51.02 -11.89
CA ALA A 141 4.20 51.71 -13.10
C ALA A 141 3.30 51.50 -14.34
N SER A 142 2.42 50.49 -14.37
CA SER A 142 1.66 50.09 -15.57
C SER A 142 0.16 50.37 -15.48
N GLY A 143 -0.36 50.91 -14.37
CA GLY A 143 -1.81 51.03 -14.13
C GLY A 143 -2.31 52.47 -14.03
N ARG A 144 -3.56 52.68 -14.48
CA ARG A 144 -4.32 53.96 -14.38
C ARG A 144 -4.34 54.56 -12.96
N ALA A 145 -4.17 53.74 -11.92
CA ALA A 145 -4.11 54.18 -10.52
C ALA A 145 -2.93 55.14 -10.23
N GLY A 146 -1.76 54.95 -10.85
CA GLY A 146 -0.62 55.87 -10.71
C GLY A 146 -0.84 57.19 -11.45
N MET A 147 -1.45 57.11 -12.64
CA MET A 147 -1.78 58.27 -13.48
C MET A 147 -2.86 59.17 -12.87
N VAL A 148 -3.89 58.59 -12.26
CA VAL A 148 -4.99 59.36 -11.63
C VAL A 148 -4.50 60.03 -10.34
N GLN A 149 -3.61 59.40 -9.56
CA GLN A 149 -3.00 60.02 -8.38
C GLN A 149 -2.13 61.23 -8.74
N SER A 150 -1.42 61.20 -9.88
CA SER A 150 -0.62 62.34 -10.35
C SER A 150 -1.45 63.51 -10.91
N LEU A 151 -2.75 63.31 -11.14
CA LEU A 151 -3.65 64.30 -11.76
C LEU A 151 -4.66 64.91 -10.76
N LEU A 152 -4.70 64.45 -9.51
CA LEU A 152 -5.48 65.07 -8.44
C LEU A 152 -4.65 66.20 -7.80
N PRO A 153 -5.08 67.47 -7.87
CA PRO A 153 -4.46 68.53 -7.10
C PRO A 153 -4.77 68.32 -5.61
N GLY A 154 -3.73 68.45 -4.78
CA GLY A 154 -3.89 68.65 -3.33
C GLY A 154 -4.34 70.07 -3.01
#